data_AF-A0A8T7KB69-F1
#
_entry.id   AF-A0A8T7KB69-F1
#
_cell.length_a   1.000
_cell.length_b   1.000
_cell.length_c   1.000
_cell.angle_alpha   90.00
_cell.angle_beta   90.00
_cell.angle_gamma   90.00
#
_symmetry.space_group_name_H-M   'P 1'
#
loop_
_entity.id
_entity.type
_entity.pdbx_description
1 polymer ?
#
loop_
_entity_poly.entity_id
_entity_poly.type
_entity_poly.pdbx_seq_one_letter_code
_entity_poly.pdbx_strand_id
1 'polypeptide(L)'
;MKLRLTLCALLLWTAACQGLAAPTATPTATATATVTATLTASATPTQSATATASATPTPTATITQTPSLTPIPSATPHPSLTPQPTVSVPFDNWELFDVIEALEDGISTPLIAFLNQNNRETIRNLSTAQPQTDNETLYYVAPDGSFARTAVLSLTAPTNNQLYISRNGLSIAYFRDDPAGFNSGLYVVDLRTGFSSRFLALASLVQRGIFSVPAWTADGRRLAIALATGYDMDIFSVGVDGSGWQNLTAAGSYEWWPSWSADGRYLLFVSDRARCPSWIPGDTNACDALSTPPPSSGNVFVLDTATNELRQIADIWVNEAPQWVNNTTIAFASGDPLLGDSERRLWLADARSGQLREVRLPNGSDGPLRLSPAWSADGRRVLFQSAGTAAEIIMMGTDGILIGRTSELNFARFSMAAAWSPDGTRVAIGGVEGQCPYGIIVYNEAFESVRRGTPPPSMCNPAFSPDSLWLAFSGLISTVDGRVDIYVANNNGGGAVNLTSDLRGQTDFVGWVGG
;
A
#
# COMPACT_ATOMS: atom_id res chain seq x y z
N MET A 1 61.49 -11.83 42.37
CA MET A 1 60.94 -12.64 43.49
C MET A 1 60.00 -13.70 42.90
N LYS A 2 59.66 -14.79 43.61
CA LYS A 2 58.91 -15.99 43.10
C LYS A 2 57.62 -15.57 42.36
N LEU A 3 57.20 -16.08 41.19
CA LEU A 3 57.28 -17.39 40.49
C LEU A 3 56.12 -18.37 40.77
N ARG A 4 55.22 -18.51 39.77
CA ARG A 4 54.21 -19.56 39.44
C ARG A 4 53.38 -18.99 38.26
N LEU A 5 53.22 -19.58 37.07
CA LEU A 5 53.53 -20.90 36.52
C LEU A 5 52.70 -22.08 37.06
N THR A 6 51.63 -22.40 36.34
CA THR A 6 51.14 -23.76 36.08
C THR A 6 50.62 -23.82 34.63
N LEU A 7 50.65 -25.01 34.01
CA LEU A 7 50.29 -25.29 32.61
C LEU A 7 49.54 -26.63 32.57
N CYS A 8 48.88 -26.95 31.44
CA CYS A 8 48.33 -28.29 31.10
C CYS A 8 47.09 -28.76 31.91
N ALA A 9 46.25 -29.67 31.41
CA ALA A 9 46.21 -30.32 30.09
C ALA A 9 44.79 -30.72 29.65
N LEU A 10 44.66 -31.06 28.37
CA LEU A 10 43.48 -31.65 27.73
C LEU A 10 43.24 -33.11 28.18
N LEU A 11 41.99 -33.54 28.30
CA LEU A 11 41.62 -34.97 28.21
C LEU A 11 40.13 -35.15 27.87
N LEU A 12 39.83 -35.76 26.72
CA LEU A 12 38.48 -36.23 26.39
C LEU A 12 38.23 -37.59 27.04
N TRP A 13 37.01 -37.81 27.56
CA TRP A 13 36.43 -39.15 27.70
C TRP A 13 34.95 -39.12 27.28
N THR A 14 34.53 -40.12 26.51
CA THR A 14 33.18 -40.22 25.94
C THR A 14 32.28 -41.12 26.77
N ALA A 15 31.04 -40.69 27.02
CA ALA A 15 29.94 -41.57 27.43
C ALA A 15 28.64 -41.10 26.77
N ALA A 16 27.88 -42.03 26.20
CA ALA A 16 26.61 -41.73 25.55
C ALA A 16 25.45 -41.80 26.54
N CYS A 17 24.42 -40.99 26.32
CA CYS A 17 23.07 -41.25 26.82
C CYS A 17 22.07 -40.98 25.69
N GLN A 18 21.09 -41.86 25.50
CA GLN A 18 20.23 -41.88 24.32
C GLN A 18 18.93 -41.11 24.52
N GLY A 19 18.26 -40.84 23.39
CA GLY A 19 17.12 -39.94 23.25
C GLY A 19 15.89 -40.25 24.10
N LEU A 20 15.12 -39.19 24.30
CA LEU A 20 13.70 -39.23 24.64
C LEU A 20 12.98 -38.30 23.64
N ALA A 21 12.35 -38.90 22.64
CA ALA A 21 11.54 -38.19 21.66
C ALA A 21 10.08 -38.12 22.14
N ALA A 22 9.41 -36.99 21.86
CA ALA A 22 7.97 -36.89 22.05
C ALA A 22 7.21 -37.77 21.01
N PRO A 23 6.06 -38.36 21.38
CA PRO A 23 5.44 -39.42 20.57
C PRO A 23 4.79 -38.90 19.27
N THR A 24 5.02 -39.65 18.19
CA THR A 24 4.31 -39.49 16.90
C THR A 24 2.86 -39.97 17.04
N ALA A 25 1.91 -39.28 16.40
CA ALA A 25 0.51 -39.71 16.36
C ALA A 25 0.31 -40.90 15.42
N THR A 26 -0.30 -41.98 15.92
CA THR A 26 -0.66 -43.16 15.11
C THR A 26 -2.00 -42.93 14.40
N PRO A 27 -2.12 -43.23 13.09
CA PRO A 27 -3.40 -43.14 12.38
C PRO A 27 -4.35 -44.29 12.78
N THR A 28 -5.60 -43.97 13.11
CA THR A 28 -6.67 -44.95 13.37
C THR A 28 -7.37 -45.31 12.06
N ALA A 29 -7.55 -46.61 11.79
CA ALA A 29 -8.19 -47.09 10.57
C ALA A 29 -9.68 -47.44 10.75
N THR A 30 -10.50 -46.89 9.85
CA THR A 30 -11.67 -47.49 9.18
C THR A 30 -12.75 -48.24 9.99
N ALA A 31 -13.99 -47.78 9.83
CA ALA A 31 -15.15 -48.67 9.74
C ALA A 31 -16.07 -48.21 8.57
N THR A 32 -16.09 -48.97 7.48
CA THR A 32 -17.01 -48.74 6.34
C THR A 32 -18.25 -49.61 6.50
N ALA A 33 -19.44 -49.02 6.43
CA ALA A 33 -20.71 -49.75 6.40
C ALA A 33 -21.36 -49.60 5.02
N THR A 34 -21.75 -50.72 4.41
CA THR A 34 -22.32 -50.77 3.05
C THR A 34 -23.85 -50.91 3.08
N VAL A 35 -24.48 -50.44 2.01
CA VAL A 35 -25.95 -50.34 1.81
C VAL A 35 -26.70 -51.65 2.03
N THR A 36 -27.87 -51.55 2.67
CA THR A 36 -29.00 -52.48 2.46
C THR A 36 -30.17 -51.69 1.87
N ALA A 37 -30.72 -52.15 0.75
CA ALA A 37 -31.92 -51.57 0.13
C ALA A 37 -33.13 -52.48 0.38
N THR A 38 -34.29 -51.89 0.69
CA THR A 38 -35.55 -52.62 0.88
C THR A 38 -36.60 -52.10 -0.08
N LEU A 39 -36.97 -52.94 -1.05
CA LEU A 39 -38.14 -52.73 -1.90
C LEU A 39 -39.30 -53.56 -1.37
N THR A 40 -40.47 -52.96 -1.16
CA THR A 40 -41.73 -53.65 -0.86
C THR A 40 -42.80 -53.20 -1.84
N ALA A 41 -43.08 -54.03 -2.84
CA ALA A 41 -44.20 -53.82 -3.75
C ALA A 41 -45.53 -54.09 -3.04
N SER A 42 -46.55 -53.27 -3.32
CA SER A 42 -47.92 -53.54 -2.90
C SER A 42 -48.68 -54.25 -4.02
N ALA A 43 -49.28 -55.40 -3.73
CA ALA A 43 -49.93 -56.25 -4.72
C ALA A 43 -51.42 -55.97 -4.85
N THR A 44 -51.94 -55.93 -6.08
CA THR A 44 -53.36 -55.80 -6.39
C THR A 44 -54.04 -57.18 -6.46
N PRO A 45 -55.17 -57.40 -5.76
CA PRO A 45 -56.18 -58.39 -6.14
C PRO A 45 -57.41 -57.71 -6.78
N THR A 46 -58.26 -58.48 -7.48
CA THR A 46 -59.24 -57.92 -8.45
C THR A 46 -60.58 -58.68 -8.44
N GLN A 47 -61.70 -57.93 -8.33
CA GLN A 47 -63.10 -58.37 -8.52
C GLN A 47 -63.64 -59.45 -7.52
N SER A 48 -64.93 -59.65 -7.23
CA SER A 48 -66.23 -58.90 -7.30
C SER A 48 -67.25 -59.66 -6.38
N ALA A 49 -68.57 -59.41 -6.21
CA ALA A 49 -69.57 -58.59 -6.90
C ALA A 49 -70.82 -58.27 -6.00
N THR A 50 -71.70 -57.39 -6.51
CA THR A 50 -73.19 -57.39 -6.38
C THR A 50 -73.91 -57.40 -5.00
N ALA A 51 -74.38 -56.20 -4.63
CA ALA A 51 -75.71 -55.84 -4.07
C ALA A 51 -76.34 -56.52 -2.82
N THR A 52 -76.76 -55.68 -1.86
CA THR A 52 -78.19 -55.43 -1.52
C THR A 52 -78.29 -54.12 -0.70
N ALA A 53 -79.42 -53.41 -0.77
CA ALA A 53 -79.61 -52.13 -0.10
C ALA A 53 -80.24 -52.25 1.31
N SER A 54 -79.84 -51.35 2.21
CA SER A 54 -80.57 -50.99 3.43
C SER A 54 -80.30 -49.51 3.75
N ALA A 55 -81.20 -48.86 4.49
CA ALA A 55 -81.21 -47.40 4.69
C ALA A 55 -81.09 -47.02 6.18
N THR A 56 -80.97 -45.70 6.43
CA THR A 56 -81.02 -45.02 7.76
C THR A 56 -79.69 -44.97 8.52
N PRO A 57 -79.37 -43.88 9.25
CA PRO A 57 -79.77 -42.47 9.10
C PRO A 57 -78.59 -41.56 8.67
N THR A 58 -78.88 -40.32 8.27
CA THR A 58 -77.84 -39.30 8.03
C THR A 58 -77.36 -38.68 9.35
N PRO A 59 -76.07 -38.80 9.74
CA PRO A 59 -75.50 -37.99 10.82
C PRO A 59 -75.16 -36.59 10.30
N THR A 60 -75.59 -35.55 11.01
CA THR A 60 -75.19 -34.16 10.70
C THR A 60 -73.71 -33.98 11.01
N ALA A 61 -72.87 -33.92 9.97
CA ALA A 61 -71.44 -33.66 10.11
C ALA A 61 -71.18 -32.19 10.47
N THR A 62 -70.94 -31.91 11.75
CA THR A 62 -70.42 -30.60 12.18
C THR A 62 -69.02 -30.39 11.62
N ILE A 63 -68.88 -29.44 10.69
CA ILE A 63 -67.58 -29.10 10.09
C ILE A 63 -66.79 -28.25 11.10
N THR A 64 -66.05 -28.92 11.99
CA THR A 64 -64.96 -28.29 12.72
C THR A 64 -63.86 -27.94 11.73
N GLN A 65 -63.76 -26.67 11.34
CA GLN A 65 -62.66 -26.19 10.51
C GLN A 65 -61.36 -26.27 11.32
N THR A 66 -60.55 -27.29 11.06
CA THR A 66 -59.13 -27.26 11.44
C THR A 66 -58.48 -26.09 10.71
N PRO A 67 -57.86 -25.11 11.39
CA PRO A 67 -57.17 -24.03 10.72
C PRO A 67 -55.99 -24.62 9.95
N SER A 68 -56.12 -24.67 8.63
CA SER A 68 -54.97 -24.93 7.76
C SER A 68 -54.00 -23.77 7.95
N LEU A 69 -52.86 -24.04 8.58
CA LEU A 69 -51.72 -23.13 8.58
C LEU A 69 -51.21 -23.06 7.14
N THR A 70 -51.84 -22.21 6.34
CA THR A 70 -51.28 -21.76 5.07
C THR A 70 -49.92 -21.17 5.43
N PRO A 71 -48.80 -21.73 4.95
CA PRO A 71 -47.51 -21.13 5.21
C PRO A 71 -47.53 -19.75 4.59
N ILE A 72 -47.54 -18.71 5.44
CA ILE A 72 -47.25 -17.36 5.00
C ILE A 72 -45.91 -17.48 4.29
N PRO A 73 -45.80 -17.10 3.01
CA PRO A 73 -44.50 -17.06 2.38
C PRO A 73 -43.68 -16.05 3.18
N SER A 74 -42.72 -16.55 3.96
CA SER A 74 -41.63 -15.71 4.43
C SER A 74 -40.97 -15.19 3.17
N ALA A 75 -41.32 -13.97 2.79
CA ALA A 75 -40.51 -13.18 1.91
C ALA A 75 -39.18 -13.02 2.65
N THR A 76 -38.22 -13.90 2.34
CA THR A 76 -36.81 -13.61 2.53
C THR A 76 -36.64 -12.21 1.97
N PRO A 77 -36.28 -11.20 2.78
CA PRO A 77 -36.23 -9.84 2.30
C PRO A 77 -35.06 -9.78 1.32
N HIS A 78 -35.35 -9.98 0.04
CA HIS A 78 -34.43 -9.61 -1.02
C HIS A 78 -34.13 -8.14 -0.76
N PRO A 79 -32.87 -7.77 -0.47
CA PRO A 79 -32.54 -6.39 -0.16
C PRO A 79 -32.99 -5.55 -1.35
N SER A 80 -34.02 -4.72 -1.14
CA SER A 80 -34.46 -3.82 -2.18
C SER A 80 -33.30 -2.91 -2.48
N LEU A 81 -32.93 -2.79 -3.76
CA LEU A 81 -31.90 -1.87 -4.23
C LEU A 81 -32.25 -0.46 -3.77
N THR A 82 -31.71 -0.09 -2.61
CA THR A 82 -31.67 1.29 -2.14
C THR A 82 -30.81 2.00 -3.17
N PRO A 83 -31.29 3.08 -3.82
CA PRO A 83 -30.51 3.76 -4.84
C PRO A 83 -29.11 4.05 -4.29
N GLN A 84 -28.06 3.52 -4.96
CA GLN A 84 -26.69 3.65 -4.47
C GLN A 84 -26.40 5.12 -4.18
N PRO A 85 -25.85 5.47 -2.99
CA PRO A 85 -25.51 6.84 -2.68
C PRO A 85 -24.50 7.33 -3.72
N THR A 86 -24.95 8.21 -4.61
CA THR A 86 -24.13 8.66 -5.74
C THR A 86 -22.96 9.48 -5.22
N VAL A 87 -21.78 8.86 -5.20
CA VAL A 87 -20.54 9.51 -4.76
C VAL A 87 -20.29 10.72 -5.65
N SER A 88 -20.40 11.90 -5.04
CA SER A 88 -20.27 13.19 -5.69
C SER A 88 -19.25 14.02 -4.92
N VAL A 89 -18.40 14.72 -5.67
CA VAL A 89 -17.50 15.74 -5.11
C VAL A 89 -18.39 16.84 -4.51
N PRO A 90 -18.33 17.14 -3.20
CA PRO A 90 -19.09 18.25 -2.64
C PRO A 90 -18.57 19.58 -3.17
N PHE A 91 -17.27 19.62 -3.53
CA PHE A 91 -16.54 20.78 -4.05
C PHE A 91 -16.90 22.02 -3.22
N ASP A 92 -16.64 21.94 -1.92
CA ASP A 92 -16.97 22.95 -0.92
C ASP A 92 -15.72 23.42 -0.15
N ASN A 93 -15.91 24.27 0.86
CA ASN A 93 -14.84 24.81 1.72
C ASN A 93 -13.66 25.39 0.93
N TRP A 94 -13.98 26.29 -0.01
CA TRP A 94 -12.99 26.93 -0.86
C TRP A 94 -12.14 27.92 -0.08
N GLU A 95 -10.82 27.80 -0.22
CA GLU A 95 -9.84 28.73 0.33
C GLU A 95 -8.98 29.27 -0.83
N LEU A 96 -8.71 30.58 -0.82
CA LEU A 96 -7.80 31.24 -1.76
C LEU A 96 -6.50 31.61 -1.04
N PHE A 97 -5.38 31.47 -1.73
CA PHE A 97 -4.04 31.81 -1.25
C PHE A 97 -3.22 32.50 -2.35
N ASP A 98 -2.15 33.21 -1.96
CA ASP A 98 -1.32 33.96 -2.90
C ASP A 98 -0.53 33.03 -3.83
N VAL A 99 -0.62 33.27 -5.15
CA VAL A 99 0.15 32.53 -6.16
C VAL A 99 1.61 32.96 -6.11
N ILE A 100 2.51 31.98 -6.07
CA ILE A 100 3.96 32.21 -5.99
C ILE A 100 4.51 32.28 -7.41
N GLU A 101 4.56 33.48 -8.00
CA GLU A 101 4.99 33.70 -9.41
C GLU A 101 6.33 33.02 -9.73
N ALA A 102 7.31 33.11 -8.81
CA ALA A 102 8.63 32.49 -8.97
C ALA A 102 8.62 30.94 -9.01
N LEU A 103 7.53 30.28 -8.63
CA LEU A 103 7.41 28.83 -8.67
C LEU A 103 7.26 28.29 -10.09
N GLU A 104 6.61 29.04 -11.00
CA GLU A 104 6.43 28.58 -12.39
C GLU A 104 7.77 28.43 -13.13
N ASP A 105 8.71 29.36 -12.92
CA ASP A 105 10.09 29.23 -13.41
C ASP A 105 10.89 28.18 -12.60
N GLY A 106 10.79 28.23 -11.26
CA GLY A 106 11.60 27.36 -10.37
C GLY A 106 11.34 25.86 -10.55
N ILE A 107 10.09 25.47 -10.79
CA ILE A 107 9.68 24.06 -10.92
C ILE A 107 10.12 23.40 -12.23
N SER A 108 10.72 24.17 -13.15
CA SER A 108 11.45 23.65 -14.31
C SER A 108 12.74 22.90 -13.93
N THR A 109 13.13 22.94 -12.65
CA THR A 109 14.24 22.16 -12.07
C THR A 109 13.72 21.29 -10.92
N PRO A 110 14.38 20.16 -10.59
CA PRO A 110 14.04 19.37 -9.41
C PRO A 110 14.14 20.16 -8.11
N LEU A 111 12.99 20.38 -7.45
CA LEU A 111 12.91 20.94 -6.11
C LEU A 111 12.67 19.84 -5.07
N ILE A 112 13.15 20.07 -3.86
CA ILE A 112 12.96 19.20 -2.70
C ILE A 112 11.73 19.69 -1.94
N ALA A 113 10.74 18.81 -1.77
CA ALA A 113 9.54 19.05 -1.00
C ALA A 113 9.62 18.41 0.39
N PHE A 114 9.31 19.17 1.42
CA PHE A 114 9.22 18.68 2.80
C PHE A 114 8.19 19.44 3.61
N LEU A 115 7.58 18.76 4.59
CA LEU A 115 6.71 19.36 5.58
C LEU A 115 7.54 19.76 6.81
N ASN A 116 7.15 20.85 7.45
CA ASN A 116 7.67 21.23 8.76
C ASN A 116 6.50 21.63 9.66
N GLN A 117 6.25 20.81 10.70
CA GLN A 117 5.20 21.01 11.68
C GLN A 117 5.73 21.91 12.81
N ASN A 118 4.92 22.88 13.24
CA ASN A 118 5.21 23.74 14.40
C ASN A 118 6.55 24.50 14.22
N ASN A 119 6.72 25.15 13.05
CA ASN A 119 7.89 25.97 12.74
C ASN A 119 8.05 27.15 13.70
N ARG A 120 9.29 27.51 14.03
CA ARG A 120 9.64 28.57 14.99
C ARG A 120 10.97 29.25 14.65
N GLU A 121 11.12 29.76 13.42
CA GLU A 121 12.38 30.36 12.89
C GLU A 121 13.00 31.46 13.78
N THR A 122 12.19 32.15 14.58
CA THR A 122 12.63 33.19 15.53
C THR A 122 13.35 32.62 16.76
N ILE A 123 13.23 31.32 17.05
CA ILE A 123 13.66 30.68 18.30
C ILE A 123 14.97 29.92 18.11
N ARG A 124 16.04 30.55 18.61
CA ARG A 124 17.42 30.05 18.47
C ARG A 124 17.90 29.17 19.63
N ASN A 125 17.25 29.24 20.80
CA ASN A 125 17.61 28.43 21.97
C ASN A 125 16.66 27.23 22.14
N LEU A 126 17.21 26.01 21.99
CA LEU A 126 16.48 24.75 22.07
C LEU A 126 15.89 24.43 23.46
N SER A 127 16.42 25.00 24.55
CA SER A 127 15.88 24.79 25.90
C SER A 127 14.63 25.62 26.24
N THR A 128 14.09 26.36 25.27
CA THR A 128 12.93 27.24 25.48
C THR A 128 11.61 26.45 25.37
N ALA A 129 11.06 26.03 26.51
CA ALA A 129 9.76 25.34 26.56
C ALA A 129 8.62 26.19 25.98
N GLN A 130 7.83 25.62 25.06
CA GLN A 130 6.94 26.35 24.16
C GLN A 130 5.73 25.50 23.71
N PRO A 131 4.53 26.09 23.56
CA PRO A 131 3.30 25.37 23.23
C PRO A 131 3.39 24.66 21.88
N GLN A 132 2.97 23.40 21.82
CA GLN A 132 2.82 22.66 20.57
C GLN A 132 1.63 23.19 19.76
N THR A 133 1.72 23.05 18.44
CA THR A 133 0.65 23.36 17.49
C THR A 133 0.65 22.30 16.41
N ASP A 134 -0.53 22.01 15.86
CA ASP A 134 -0.69 21.03 14.78
C ASP A 134 -0.70 21.71 13.39
N ASN A 135 -0.14 22.92 13.33
CA ASN A 135 0.06 23.64 12.09
C ASN A 135 1.27 23.07 11.34
N GLU A 136 1.06 22.67 10.10
CA GLU A 136 2.10 22.26 9.16
C GLU A 136 2.37 23.37 8.14
N THR A 137 3.55 23.36 7.53
CA THR A 137 3.82 24.17 6.34
C THR A 137 4.70 23.37 5.39
N LEU A 138 4.26 23.29 4.13
CA LEU A 138 4.99 22.65 3.05
C LEU A 138 5.97 23.67 2.46
N TYR A 139 7.24 23.28 2.33
CA TYR A 139 8.29 24.08 1.72
C TYR A 139 8.85 23.37 0.49
N TYR A 140 9.12 24.15 -0.56
CA TYR A 140 9.98 23.74 -1.68
C TYR A 140 11.31 24.49 -1.62
N VAL A 141 12.39 23.86 -2.06
CA VAL A 141 13.74 24.44 -2.12
C VAL A 141 14.56 23.76 -3.23
N ALA A 142 15.39 24.51 -3.97
CA ALA A 142 16.32 23.91 -4.92
C ALA A 142 17.56 23.32 -4.23
N PRO A 143 18.14 22.23 -4.75
CA PRO A 143 19.30 21.58 -4.15
C PRO A 143 20.59 22.41 -4.26
N ASP A 144 20.67 23.32 -5.22
CA ASP A 144 21.78 24.25 -5.47
C ASP A 144 21.51 25.69 -4.97
N GLY A 145 20.30 25.96 -4.47
CA GLY A 145 19.87 27.28 -4.05
C GLY A 145 19.38 28.22 -5.18
N SER A 146 19.20 27.72 -6.41
CA SER A 146 18.61 28.49 -7.53
C SER A 146 17.17 28.97 -7.23
N PHE A 147 16.35 28.10 -6.63
CA PHE A 147 15.10 28.44 -5.96
C PHE A 147 15.31 28.42 -4.43
N ALA A 148 14.99 29.53 -3.76
CA ALA A 148 15.13 29.65 -2.31
C ALA A 148 14.14 28.75 -1.55
N ARG A 149 14.35 28.53 -0.25
CA ARG A 149 13.35 27.84 0.58
C ARG A 149 12.11 28.71 0.71
N THR A 150 11.03 28.31 0.05
CA THR A 150 9.75 29.04 0.03
C THR A 150 8.63 28.17 0.57
N ALA A 151 7.83 28.72 1.48
CA ALA A 151 6.58 28.11 1.92
C ALA A 151 5.56 28.14 0.78
N VAL A 152 5.07 26.98 0.35
CA VAL A 152 4.13 26.84 -0.78
C VAL A 152 2.71 26.52 -0.35
N LEU A 153 2.50 26.00 0.86
CA LEU A 153 1.18 25.77 1.44
C LEU A 153 1.29 25.79 2.98
N SER A 154 0.46 26.60 3.65
CA SER A 154 0.31 26.59 5.10
C SER A 154 -0.97 25.87 5.50
N LEU A 155 -0.87 24.99 6.49
CA LEU A 155 -1.91 24.03 6.86
C LEU A 155 -2.28 24.24 8.33
N THR A 156 -3.53 24.63 8.59
CA THR A 156 -4.01 25.01 9.94
C THR A 156 -4.49 23.82 10.79
N ALA A 157 -4.17 22.60 10.35
CA ALA A 157 -4.58 21.33 10.91
C ALA A 157 -3.61 20.26 10.38
N PRO A 158 -3.40 19.15 11.10
CA PRO A 158 -2.41 18.14 10.70
C PRO A 158 -2.91 17.35 9.49
N THR A 159 -1.99 16.97 8.60
CA THR A 159 -2.27 16.08 7.47
C THR A 159 -2.19 14.60 7.87
N ASN A 160 -1.66 14.29 9.05
CA ASN A 160 -1.39 12.92 9.51
C ASN A 160 -0.58 12.11 8.46
N ASN A 161 0.41 12.75 7.83
CA ASN A 161 1.24 12.26 6.72
C ASN A 161 0.48 11.88 5.43
N GLN A 162 -0.80 12.27 5.29
CA GLN A 162 -1.61 12.04 4.08
C GLN A 162 -1.57 13.27 3.17
N LEU A 163 -0.38 13.57 2.62
CA LEU A 163 -0.15 14.65 1.64
C LEU A 163 0.53 14.09 0.38
N TYR A 164 -0.08 14.37 -0.78
CA TYR A 164 0.22 13.73 -2.06
C TYR A 164 0.41 14.81 -3.14
N ILE A 165 1.67 15.06 -3.49
CA ILE A 165 2.02 16.04 -4.51
C ILE A 165 2.08 15.36 -5.88
N SER A 166 1.54 16.00 -6.91
CA SER A 166 1.71 15.60 -8.31
C SER A 166 3.17 15.76 -8.75
N ARG A 167 3.61 14.97 -9.73
CA ARG A 167 5.03 14.98 -10.19
C ARG A 167 5.50 16.36 -10.64
N ASN A 168 4.62 17.15 -11.26
CA ASN A 168 4.94 18.51 -11.71
C ASN A 168 5.06 19.55 -10.58
N GLY A 169 4.78 19.19 -9.32
CA GLY A 169 4.86 20.09 -8.16
C GLY A 169 3.79 21.18 -8.07
N LEU A 170 2.81 21.22 -8.97
CA LEU A 170 1.83 22.33 -9.05
C LEU A 170 0.43 21.96 -8.57
N SER A 171 0.15 20.66 -8.37
CA SER A 171 -1.12 20.18 -7.83
C SER A 171 -0.89 19.29 -6.60
N ILE A 172 -1.61 19.54 -5.51
CA ILE A 172 -1.46 18.84 -4.22
C ILE A 172 -2.83 18.30 -3.79
N ALA A 173 -2.88 17.07 -3.30
CA ALA A 173 -3.99 16.54 -2.54
C ALA A 173 -3.55 16.32 -1.09
N TYR A 174 -4.34 16.75 -0.10
CA TYR A 174 -3.99 16.58 1.32
C TYR A 174 -5.22 16.24 2.15
N PHE A 175 -5.05 15.40 3.17
CA PHE A 175 -6.08 15.20 4.19
C PHE A 175 -6.06 16.37 5.18
N ARG A 176 -7.24 16.84 5.58
CA ARG A 176 -7.43 17.78 6.70
C ARG A 176 -8.19 17.06 7.80
N ASP A 177 -7.60 16.93 8.97
CA ASP A 177 -8.28 16.43 10.17
C ASP A 177 -8.80 17.61 11.00
N ASP A 178 -10.08 17.95 10.86
CA ASP A 178 -10.74 18.97 11.68
C ASP A 178 -11.26 18.34 12.99
N PRO A 179 -10.80 18.78 14.18
CA PRO A 179 -11.30 18.27 15.46
C PRO A 179 -12.81 18.48 15.68
N ALA A 180 -13.45 19.38 14.95
CA ALA A 180 -14.91 19.55 14.95
C ALA A 180 -15.63 18.65 13.92
N GLY A 181 -14.90 17.93 13.06
CA GLY A 181 -15.38 16.98 12.06
C GLY A 181 -16.06 17.60 10.83
N PHE A 182 -16.58 18.83 10.91
CA PHE A 182 -17.35 19.45 9.82
C PHE A 182 -16.53 19.66 8.55
N ASN A 183 -15.25 20.02 8.70
CA ASN A 183 -14.36 20.34 7.58
C ASN A 183 -13.40 19.18 7.24
N SER A 184 -13.47 18.05 7.95
CA SER A 184 -12.60 16.90 7.70
C SER A 184 -12.80 16.34 6.29
N GLY A 185 -11.71 15.95 5.64
CA GLY A 185 -11.79 15.55 4.24
C GLY A 185 -10.48 15.53 3.46
N LEU A 186 -10.56 15.04 2.22
CA LEU A 186 -9.51 15.23 1.23
C LEU A 186 -9.72 16.57 0.53
N TYR A 187 -8.70 17.42 0.57
CA TYR A 187 -8.63 18.70 -0.14
C TYR A 187 -7.71 18.58 -1.34
N VAL A 188 -7.99 19.35 -2.39
CA VAL A 188 -7.16 19.46 -3.59
C VAL A 188 -6.87 20.93 -3.88
N VAL A 189 -5.63 21.17 -4.30
CA VAL A 189 -5.01 22.49 -4.50
C VAL A 189 -4.39 22.56 -5.89
N ASP A 190 -4.58 23.69 -6.58
CA ASP A 190 -3.77 24.11 -7.71
C ASP A 190 -2.95 25.36 -7.33
N LEU A 191 -1.63 25.21 -7.28
CA LEU A 191 -0.71 26.29 -6.91
C LEU A 191 -0.63 27.40 -7.98
N ARG A 192 -1.03 27.12 -9.24
CA ARG A 192 -1.05 28.11 -10.32
C ARG A 192 -2.21 29.10 -10.20
N THR A 193 -3.34 28.64 -9.65
CA THR A 193 -4.56 29.44 -9.53
C THR A 193 -4.81 29.96 -8.11
N GLY A 194 -4.00 29.55 -7.13
CA GLY A 194 -4.15 29.96 -5.74
C GLY A 194 -5.42 29.40 -5.09
N PHE A 195 -5.93 28.25 -5.55
CA PHE A 195 -7.23 27.72 -5.17
C PHE A 195 -7.13 26.36 -4.47
N SER A 196 -7.81 26.25 -3.32
CA SER A 196 -7.99 25.02 -2.54
C SER A 196 -9.48 24.72 -2.38
N SER A 197 -9.87 23.44 -2.42
CA SER A 197 -11.26 23.00 -2.18
C SER A 197 -11.33 21.56 -1.68
N ARG A 198 -12.42 21.21 -0.97
CA ARG A 198 -12.65 19.85 -0.47
C ARG A 198 -13.30 18.96 -1.53
N PHE A 199 -12.59 17.88 -1.88
CA PHE A 199 -13.03 16.89 -2.86
C PHE A 199 -13.75 15.68 -2.24
N LEU A 200 -13.47 15.38 -0.96
CA LEU A 200 -14.17 14.35 -0.20
C LEU A 200 -14.46 14.87 1.20
N ALA A 201 -15.73 14.87 1.62
CA ALA A 201 -16.11 15.14 3.01
C ALA A 201 -16.11 13.83 3.81
N LEU A 202 -15.41 13.78 4.95
CA LEU A 202 -15.51 12.64 5.88
C LEU A 202 -16.59 12.91 6.93
N ALA A 203 -17.78 12.38 6.69
CA ALA A 203 -18.91 12.46 7.63
C ALA A 203 -18.84 11.44 8.80
N SER A 204 -17.73 10.69 8.94
CA SER A 204 -17.57 9.62 9.93
C SER A 204 -16.48 9.96 10.94
N LEU A 205 -16.83 9.97 12.23
CA LEU A 205 -15.89 10.15 13.35
C LEU A 205 -14.96 8.94 13.57
N VAL A 206 -15.15 7.85 12.82
CA VAL A 206 -14.34 6.63 12.90
C VAL A 206 -13.31 6.56 11.77
N GLN A 207 -13.61 7.15 10.61
CA GLN A 207 -12.71 7.14 9.45
C GLN A 207 -11.67 8.27 9.56
N ARG A 208 -10.38 7.92 9.48
CA ARG A 208 -9.25 8.84 9.65
C ARG A 208 -8.44 9.00 8.37
N GLY A 209 -9.08 9.54 7.35
CA GLY A 209 -8.49 9.73 6.01
C GLY A 209 -9.10 8.84 4.94
N ILE A 210 -8.31 8.55 3.90
CA ILE A 210 -8.74 7.85 2.69
C ILE A 210 -8.35 6.37 2.67
N PHE A 211 -9.11 5.55 1.94
CA PHE A 211 -8.94 4.08 1.94
C PHE A 211 -7.66 3.60 1.27
N SER A 212 -7.12 4.36 0.30
CA SER A 212 -5.81 4.11 -0.30
C SER A 212 -5.18 5.41 -0.81
N VAL A 213 -3.86 5.38 -1.02
CA VAL A 213 -3.08 6.49 -1.60
C VAL A 213 -3.68 6.88 -2.97
N PRO A 214 -3.95 8.16 -3.24
CA PRO A 214 -4.54 8.61 -4.48
C PRO A 214 -3.45 8.93 -5.50
N ALA A 215 -3.68 8.63 -6.78
CA ALA A 215 -2.67 8.76 -7.81
C ALA A 215 -2.91 9.96 -8.72
N TRP A 216 -1.98 10.90 -8.71
CA TRP A 216 -1.89 11.95 -9.72
C TRP A 216 -1.47 11.38 -11.07
N THR A 217 -2.09 11.88 -12.14
CA THR A 217 -1.56 11.81 -13.49
C THR A 217 -0.24 12.58 -13.59
N ALA A 218 0.65 12.19 -14.52
CA ALA A 218 1.99 12.76 -14.62
C ALA A 218 2.02 14.27 -14.91
N ASP A 219 0.99 14.81 -15.58
CA ASP A 219 0.83 16.25 -15.84
C ASP A 219 0.13 17.02 -14.71
N GLY A 220 -0.20 16.35 -13.60
CA GLY A 220 -0.87 16.89 -12.42
C GLY A 220 -2.31 17.34 -12.63
N ARG A 221 -2.92 17.15 -13.80
CA ARG A 221 -4.28 17.68 -14.07
C ARG A 221 -5.41 16.83 -13.51
N ARG A 222 -5.18 15.53 -13.30
CA ARG A 222 -6.18 14.59 -12.77
C ARG A 222 -5.65 13.76 -11.62
N LEU A 223 -6.54 13.51 -10.64
CA LEU A 223 -6.33 12.65 -9.49
C LEU A 223 -7.24 11.42 -9.59
N ALA A 224 -6.71 10.23 -9.27
CA ALA A 224 -7.47 8.99 -9.10
C ALA A 224 -7.60 8.64 -7.60
N ILE A 225 -8.82 8.37 -7.13
CA ILE A 225 -9.15 8.16 -5.71
C ILE A 225 -10.08 6.95 -5.56
N ALA A 226 -9.78 6.01 -4.66
CA ALA A 226 -10.69 4.94 -4.29
C ALA A 226 -11.71 5.41 -3.23
N LEU A 227 -13.01 5.26 -3.49
CA LEU A 227 -14.11 5.75 -2.65
C LEU A 227 -15.23 4.71 -2.52
N ALA A 228 -15.76 4.56 -1.31
CA ALA A 228 -16.86 3.63 -1.04
C ALA A 228 -18.19 4.12 -1.64
N THR A 229 -18.82 3.29 -2.46
CA THR A 229 -20.07 3.55 -3.21
C THR A 229 -21.33 3.01 -2.51
N GLY A 230 -21.15 2.33 -1.37
CA GLY A 230 -22.22 1.96 -0.43
C GLY A 230 -22.26 0.47 -0.10
N TYR A 231 -21.93 -0.38 -1.07
CA TYR A 231 -21.76 -1.84 -0.91
C TYR A 231 -20.37 -2.33 -1.36
N ASP A 232 -19.72 -1.51 -2.16
CA ASP A 232 -18.54 -1.69 -2.98
C ASP A 232 -17.62 -0.46 -2.85
N MET A 233 -16.48 -0.46 -3.52
CA MET A 233 -15.54 0.67 -3.50
C MET A 233 -14.86 0.85 -4.85
N ASP A 234 -15.15 1.97 -5.52
CA ASP A 234 -14.67 2.26 -6.88
C ASP A 234 -13.55 3.30 -6.92
N ILE A 235 -12.74 3.25 -7.99
CA ILE A 235 -11.76 4.29 -8.32
C ILE A 235 -12.41 5.35 -9.22
N PHE A 236 -12.37 6.60 -8.78
CA PHE A 236 -12.86 7.77 -9.50
C PHE A 236 -11.70 8.63 -10.00
N SER A 237 -11.84 9.17 -11.23
CA SER A 237 -11.01 10.25 -11.77
C SER A 237 -11.68 11.59 -11.54
N VAL A 238 -10.88 12.61 -11.21
CA VAL A 238 -11.31 14.01 -11.05
C VAL A 238 -10.24 14.97 -11.56
N GLY A 239 -10.63 16.09 -12.15
CA GLY A 239 -9.72 17.20 -12.49
C GLY A 239 -9.28 17.98 -11.23
N VAL A 240 -8.12 18.63 -11.27
CA VAL A 240 -7.64 19.49 -10.18
C VAL A 240 -8.59 20.68 -9.88
N ASP A 241 -9.40 21.07 -10.86
CA ASP A 241 -10.47 22.06 -10.79
C ASP A 241 -11.84 21.49 -10.38
N GLY A 242 -11.89 20.21 -9.97
CA GLY A 242 -13.12 19.47 -9.66
C GLY A 242 -13.91 19.00 -10.89
N SER A 243 -13.46 19.35 -12.11
CA SER A 243 -14.17 18.99 -13.34
C SER A 243 -13.98 17.51 -13.73
N GLY A 244 -14.78 17.05 -14.70
CA GLY A 244 -14.54 15.74 -15.34
C GLY A 244 -14.66 14.52 -14.41
N TRP A 245 -15.46 14.61 -13.33
CA TRP A 245 -15.76 13.52 -12.42
C TRP A 245 -16.23 12.26 -13.17
N GLN A 246 -15.54 11.16 -12.98
CA GLN A 246 -15.80 9.90 -13.70
C GLN A 246 -15.44 8.70 -12.82
N ASN A 247 -16.37 7.77 -12.63
CA ASN A 247 -16.07 6.43 -12.12
C ASN A 247 -15.34 5.62 -13.21
N LEU A 248 -14.19 5.02 -12.88
CA LEU A 248 -13.35 4.26 -13.82
C LEU A 248 -13.55 2.74 -13.72
N THR A 249 -14.10 2.22 -12.63
CA THR A 249 -14.05 0.79 -12.30
C THR A 249 -15.39 0.10 -12.07
N ALA A 250 -16.49 0.87 -12.01
CA ALA A 250 -17.89 0.48 -11.74
C ALA A 250 -18.24 -0.99 -12.03
N ALA A 251 -18.00 -1.85 -11.04
CA ALA A 251 -18.13 -3.31 -11.19
C ALA A 251 -18.63 -4.04 -9.94
N GLY A 252 -19.05 -3.33 -8.89
CA GLY A 252 -19.51 -3.96 -7.64
C GLY A 252 -18.40 -4.56 -6.77
N SER A 253 -17.14 -4.43 -7.15
CA SER A 253 -15.96 -4.99 -6.45
C SER A 253 -15.26 -3.92 -5.59
N TYR A 254 -14.24 -4.31 -4.81
CA TYR A 254 -13.42 -3.38 -4.04
C TYR A 254 -12.09 -3.08 -4.74
N GLU A 255 -11.88 -1.81 -5.09
CA GLU A 255 -10.85 -1.33 -6.02
C GLU A 255 -9.78 -0.47 -5.30
N TRP A 256 -8.64 -1.08 -4.96
CA TRP A 256 -7.60 -0.51 -4.11
C TRP A 256 -6.39 0.01 -4.90
N TRP A 257 -5.70 1.00 -4.33
CA TRP A 257 -4.38 1.50 -4.76
C TRP A 257 -4.30 1.85 -6.26
N PRO A 258 -5.03 2.88 -6.74
CA PRO A 258 -4.84 3.41 -8.09
C PRO A 258 -3.39 3.84 -8.32
N SER A 259 -2.87 3.62 -9.53
CA SER A 259 -1.52 4.03 -9.93
C SER A 259 -1.42 4.24 -11.44
N TRP A 260 -1.12 5.46 -11.89
CA TRP A 260 -0.99 5.78 -13.31
C TRP A 260 0.37 5.38 -13.88
N SER A 261 0.40 4.86 -15.11
CA SER A 261 1.64 4.79 -15.90
C SER A 261 2.19 6.19 -16.17
N ALA A 262 3.49 6.35 -16.40
CA ALA A 262 4.08 7.69 -16.55
C ALA A 262 3.69 8.40 -17.87
N ASP A 263 3.07 7.69 -18.82
CA ASP A 263 2.40 8.26 -20.00
C ASP A 263 0.89 8.50 -19.80
N GLY A 264 0.34 8.21 -18.62
CA GLY A 264 -1.07 8.37 -18.27
C GLY A 264 -2.04 7.43 -18.99
N ARG A 265 -1.57 6.52 -19.84
CA ARG A 265 -2.43 5.62 -20.63
C ARG A 265 -3.09 4.53 -19.79
N TYR A 266 -2.36 3.98 -18.82
CA TYR A 266 -2.78 2.82 -18.05
C TYR A 266 -3.01 3.19 -16.59
N LEU A 267 -4.12 2.74 -16.05
CA LEU A 267 -4.36 2.71 -14.60
C LEU A 267 -4.12 1.29 -14.10
N LEU A 268 -3.12 1.13 -13.23
CA LEU A 268 -2.88 -0.05 -12.42
C LEU A 268 -3.67 0.07 -11.11
N PHE A 269 -4.22 -1.05 -10.64
CA PHE A 269 -4.93 -1.13 -9.36
C PHE A 269 -5.02 -2.59 -8.89
N VAL A 270 -5.61 -2.78 -7.71
CA VAL A 270 -5.89 -4.08 -7.09
C VAL A 270 -7.39 -4.25 -6.93
N SER A 271 -7.93 -5.40 -7.29
CA SER A 271 -9.37 -5.68 -7.24
C SER A 271 -9.66 -7.09 -6.76
N ASP A 272 -10.66 -7.24 -5.89
CA ASP A 272 -11.10 -8.56 -5.41
C ASP A 272 -12.05 -9.28 -6.38
N ARG A 273 -12.37 -8.67 -7.54
CA ARG A 273 -13.36 -9.16 -8.52
C ARG A 273 -13.19 -10.61 -9.01
N ALA A 274 -11.96 -11.13 -8.93
CA ALA A 274 -11.64 -12.53 -9.26
C ALA A 274 -12.11 -13.54 -8.20
N ARG A 275 -12.30 -13.10 -6.94
CA ARG A 275 -12.92 -13.88 -5.85
C ARG A 275 -14.38 -13.53 -5.64
N CYS A 276 -14.73 -12.25 -5.69
CA CYS A 276 -16.10 -11.76 -5.51
C CYS A 276 -16.56 -10.92 -6.71
N PRO A 277 -17.40 -11.46 -7.61
CA PRO A 277 -17.81 -10.73 -8.82
C PRO A 277 -18.58 -9.42 -8.57
N SER A 278 -19.30 -9.31 -7.44
CA SER A 278 -19.97 -8.10 -6.98
C SER A 278 -20.33 -8.23 -5.48
N TRP A 279 -20.35 -7.13 -4.75
CA TRP A 279 -20.89 -6.98 -3.39
C TRP A 279 -22.25 -6.29 -3.38
N ILE A 280 -22.74 -5.83 -4.54
CA ILE A 280 -24.04 -5.16 -4.67
C ILE A 280 -25.17 -6.19 -4.45
N PRO A 281 -26.03 -6.02 -3.42
CA PRO A 281 -27.00 -7.04 -3.07
C PRO A 281 -28.08 -7.22 -4.14
N GLY A 282 -28.11 -8.40 -4.78
CA GLY A 282 -29.03 -8.74 -5.86
C GLY A 282 -28.35 -8.94 -7.22
N ASP A 283 -27.06 -8.62 -7.35
CA ASP A 283 -26.28 -8.93 -8.55
C ASP A 283 -26.07 -10.46 -8.73
N THR A 284 -25.76 -10.85 -9.96
CA THR A 284 -25.48 -12.26 -10.29
C THR A 284 -24.15 -12.69 -9.66
N ASN A 285 -24.20 -13.72 -8.82
CA ASN A 285 -23.08 -14.20 -8.00
C ASN A 285 -22.56 -13.17 -6.98
N ALA A 286 -23.42 -12.27 -6.48
CA ALA A 286 -23.07 -11.34 -5.43
C ALA A 286 -22.64 -12.05 -4.13
N CYS A 287 -21.63 -11.54 -3.44
CA CYS A 287 -21.21 -12.03 -2.13
C CYS A 287 -22.05 -11.45 -1.00
N ASP A 288 -22.10 -12.15 0.13
CA ASP A 288 -22.80 -11.71 1.33
C ASP A 288 -21.83 -11.14 2.37
N ALA A 289 -21.89 -9.82 2.56
CA ALA A 289 -21.09 -9.10 3.56
C ALA A 289 -21.37 -9.52 5.02
N LEU A 290 -22.48 -10.24 5.30
CA LEU A 290 -22.82 -10.75 6.63
C LEU A 290 -22.15 -12.09 6.96
N SER A 291 -21.81 -12.91 5.96
CA SER A 291 -21.14 -14.21 6.14
C SER A 291 -19.67 -14.22 5.69
N THR A 292 -19.28 -13.31 4.79
CA THR A 292 -17.88 -13.06 4.40
C THR A 292 -17.56 -11.57 4.54
N PRO A 293 -16.61 -11.15 5.40
CA PRO A 293 -16.24 -9.74 5.50
C PRO A 293 -15.55 -9.26 4.21
N PRO A 294 -15.81 -8.02 3.75
CA PRO A 294 -15.12 -7.46 2.58
C PRO A 294 -13.58 -7.45 2.72
N PRO A 295 -12.84 -7.74 1.64
CA PRO A 295 -11.39 -7.79 1.67
C PRO A 295 -10.76 -6.40 1.55
N SER A 296 -9.63 -6.20 2.23
CA SER A 296 -8.80 -4.98 2.15
C SER A 296 -7.75 -5.02 1.03
N SER A 297 -7.89 -5.93 0.05
CA SER A 297 -6.95 -6.15 -1.05
C SER A 297 -7.59 -7.09 -2.10
N GLY A 298 -6.80 -7.52 -3.10
CA GLY A 298 -7.28 -8.26 -4.26
C GLY A 298 -6.18 -8.87 -5.14
N ASN A 299 -6.53 -9.12 -6.39
CA ASN A 299 -5.66 -9.49 -7.51
C ASN A 299 -5.21 -8.23 -8.29
N VAL A 300 -4.16 -8.33 -9.10
CA VAL A 300 -3.60 -7.17 -9.86
C VAL A 300 -4.30 -6.97 -11.21
N PHE A 301 -4.75 -5.75 -11.50
CA PHE A 301 -5.45 -5.36 -12.73
C PHE A 301 -4.86 -4.12 -13.40
N VAL A 302 -5.10 -3.98 -14.71
CA VAL A 302 -4.81 -2.78 -15.50
C VAL A 302 -6.00 -2.43 -16.39
N LEU A 303 -6.35 -1.14 -16.41
CA LEU A 303 -7.28 -0.52 -17.36
C LEU A 303 -6.50 0.34 -18.38
N ASP A 304 -6.68 0.06 -19.67
CA ASP A 304 -6.23 0.96 -20.74
C ASP A 304 -7.29 2.05 -20.97
N THR A 305 -7.01 3.28 -20.55
CA THR A 305 -7.98 4.38 -20.54
C THR A 305 -8.28 4.97 -21.94
N ALA A 306 -7.52 4.56 -22.96
CA ALA A 306 -7.82 4.93 -24.34
C ALA A 306 -8.83 3.97 -25.02
N THR A 307 -8.97 2.74 -24.50
CA THR A 307 -9.87 1.71 -25.05
C THR A 307 -10.95 1.23 -24.08
N ASN A 308 -10.86 1.60 -22.80
CA ASN A 308 -11.58 1.01 -21.67
C ASN A 308 -11.39 -0.52 -21.55
N GLU A 309 -10.25 -1.04 -22.03
CA GLU A 309 -9.94 -2.46 -21.93
C GLU A 309 -9.36 -2.79 -20.56
N LEU A 310 -10.12 -3.56 -19.78
CA LEU A 310 -9.70 -4.11 -18.48
C LEU A 310 -9.00 -5.46 -18.66
N ARG A 311 -7.85 -5.64 -18.01
CA ARG A 311 -7.10 -6.90 -17.95
C ARG A 311 -6.75 -7.27 -16.52
N GLN A 312 -6.98 -8.53 -16.14
CA GLN A 312 -6.32 -9.12 -14.98
C GLN A 312 -4.87 -9.43 -15.37
N ILE A 313 -3.91 -8.85 -14.65
CA ILE A 313 -2.48 -9.03 -14.91
C ILE A 313 -1.91 -10.20 -14.10
N ALA A 314 -2.47 -10.49 -12.92
CA ALA A 314 -2.06 -11.62 -12.11
C ALA A 314 -3.23 -12.34 -11.45
N ASP A 315 -3.28 -13.67 -11.56
CA ASP A 315 -4.04 -14.51 -10.61
C ASP A 315 -3.22 -14.78 -9.35
N ILE A 316 -2.76 -13.70 -8.72
CA ILE A 316 -1.99 -13.69 -7.49
C ILE A 316 -2.61 -12.63 -6.59
N TRP A 317 -2.96 -13.03 -5.37
CA TRP A 317 -3.44 -12.13 -4.33
C TRP A 317 -2.25 -11.36 -3.73
N VAL A 318 -2.34 -10.04 -3.74
CA VAL A 318 -1.34 -9.14 -3.13
C VAL A 318 -1.87 -8.61 -1.80
N ASN A 319 -1.00 -8.08 -0.94
CA ASN A 319 -1.40 -7.39 0.30
C ASN A 319 -0.73 -6.01 0.44
N GLU A 320 -0.18 -5.50 -0.67
CA GLU A 320 0.52 -4.22 -0.79
C GLU A 320 0.29 -3.64 -2.19
N ALA A 321 0.48 -2.33 -2.32
CA ALA A 321 0.26 -1.62 -3.59
C ALA A 321 1.25 -2.09 -4.69
N PRO A 322 0.77 -2.54 -5.86
CA PRO A 322 1.61 -2.81 -7.02
C PRO A 322 2.12 -1.48 -7.61
N GLN A 323 3.31 -1.51 -8.20
CA GLN A 323 3.99 -0.31 -8.71
C GLN A 323 4.41 -0.46 -10.18
N TRP A 324 4.34 0.63 -10.94
CA TRP A 324 4.96 0.72 -12.26
C TRP A 324 6.48 0.82 -12.11
N VAL A 325 7.21 -0.08 -12.76
CA VAL A 325 8.67 0.01 -12.93
C VAL A 325 9.00 0.85 -14.17
N ASN A 326 8.18 0.70 -15.21
CA ASN A 326 8.12 1.54 -16.42
C ASN A 326 6.74 1.35 -17.07
N ASN A 327 6.41 2.08 -18.15
CA ASN A 327 5.08 2.05 -18.80
C ASN A 327 4.66 0.69 -19.42
N THR A 328 5.49 -0.34 -19.32
CA THR A 328 5.18 -1.71 -19.76
C THR A 328 5.37 -2.77 -18.65
N THR A 329 6.07 -2.45 -17.56
CA THR A 329 6.45 -3.43 -16.53
C THR A 329 5.91 -3.02 -15.16
N ILE A 330 5.19 -3.93 -14.51
CA ILE A 330 4.63 -3.78 -13.17
C ILE A 330 5.43 -4.68 -12.22
N ALA A 331 5.72 -4.19 -11.01
CA ALA A 331 6.25 -4.98 -9.91
C ALA A 331 5.25 -5.05 -8.76
N PHE A 332 5.22 -6.19 -8.08
CA PHE A 332 4.41 -6.39 -6.87
C PHE A 332 5.01 -7.52 -6.01
N ALA A 333 4.51 -7.68 -4.79
CA ALA A 333 4.83 -8.83 -3.95
C ALA A 333 3.57 -9.62 -3.54
N SER A 334 3.78 -10.88 -3.18
CA SER A 334 2.74 -11.77 -2.64
C SER A 334 3.20 -12.45 -1.36
N GLY A 335 2.23 -12.81 -0.52
CA GLY A 335 2.46 -13.34 0.83
C GLY A 335 2.55 -12.23 1.87
N ASP A 336 2.07 -12.48 3.09
CA ASP A 336 2.10 -11.52 4.20
C ASP A 336 2.99 -12.03 5.36
N PRO A 337 4.25 -11.56 5.44
CA PRO A 337 5.17 -11.88 6.54
C PRO A 337 4.76 -11.38 7.94
N LEU A 338 3.68 -10.60 8.09
CA LEU A 338 3.08 -10.17 9.36
C LEU A 338 1.88 -11.04 9.75
N LEU A 339 1.06 -11.46 8.77
CA LEU A 339 -0.10 -12.33 8.97
C LEU A 339 0.21 -13.83 8.93
N GLY A 340 1.49 -14.20 9.02
CA GLY A 340 1.95 -15.58 9.23
C GLY A 340 2.33 -16.34 7.96
N ASP A 341 2.42 -15.68 6.80
CA ASP A 341 3.10 -16.29 5.65
C ASP A 341 4.60 -16.45 5.95
N SER A 342 5.13 -17.61 5.63
CA SER A 342 6.55 -17.93 5.77
C SER A 342 7.40 -17.36 4.64
N GLU A 343 6.79 -16.93 3.54
CA GLU A 343 7.48 -16.37 2.36
C GLU A 343 6.94 -14.97 1.99
N ARG A 344 7.82 -14.13 1.40
CA ARG A 344 7.40 -12.96 0.61
C ARG A 344 8.10 -13.06 -0.74
N ARG A 345 7.30 -13.22 -1.80
CA ARG A 345 7.76 -13.41 -3.18
C ARG A 345 7.64 -12.12 -3.95
N LEU A 346 8.63 -11.82 -4.79
CA LEU A 346 8.63 -10.66 -5.68
C LEU A 346 8.22 -11.10 -7.09
N TRP A 347 7.45 -10.27 -7.78
CA TRP A 347 6.93 -10.55 -9.11
C TRP A 347 7.14 -9.37 -10.04
N LEU A 348 7.36 -9.69 -11.31
CA LEU A 348 7.23 -8.76 -12.43
C LEU A 348 6.15 -9.27 -13.38
N ALA A 349 5.42 -8.32 -13.97
CA ALA A 349 4.45 -8.58 -15.02
C ALA A 349 4.63 -7.60 -16.18
N ASP A 350 4.47 -8.08 -17.42
CA ASP A 350 4.26 -7.22 -18.58
C ASP A 350 2.77 -6.81 -18.68
N ALA A 351 2.50 -5.51 -18.68
CA ALA A 351 1.16 -4.93 -18.60
C ALA A 351 0.32 -5.09 -19.88
N ARG A 352 0.91 -5.57 -20.97
CA ARG A 352 0.23 -5.74 -22.28
C ARG A 352 -0.13 -7.19 -22.57
N SER A 353 0.75 -8.11 -22.19
CA SER A 353 0.63 -9.56 -22.43
C SER A 353 0.20 -10.36 -21.19
N GLY A 354 0.30 -9.78 -20.00
CA GLY A 354 0.11 -10.52 -18.74
C GLY A 354 1.23 -11.52 -18.44
N GLN A 355 2.39 -11.42 -19.11
CA GLN A 355 3.50 -12.35 -18.87
C GLN A 355 4.07 -12.13 -17.46
N LEU A 356 3.86 -13.11 -16.58
CA LEU A 356 4.37 -13.14 -15.21
C LEU A 356 5.76 -13.76 -15.10
N ARG A 357 6.58 -13.23 -14.19
CA ARG A 357 7.86 -13.79 -13.76
C ARG A 357 8.07 -13.56 -12.27
N GLU A 358 8.28 -14.64 -11.51
CA GLU A 358 8.79 -14.55 -10.13
C GLU A 358 10.25 -14.08 -10.17
N VAL A 359 10.61 -13.12 -9.32
CA VAL A 359 11.98 -12.59 -9.20
C VAL A 359 12.64 -13.21 -7.98
N ARG A 360 13.49 -14.22 -8.26
CA ARG A 360 14.27 -14.99 -7.29
C ARG A 360 15.59 -15.46 -7.89
N LEU A 361 16.58 -15.78 -7.06
CA LEU A 361 17.80 -16.44 -7.53
C LEU A 361 17.52 -17.89 -7.99
N PRO A 362 18.14 -18.38 -9.09
CA PRO A 362 17.89 -19.72 -9.65
C PRO A 362 18.09 -20.91 -8.70
N ASN A 363 18.85 -20.73 -7.62
CA ASN A 363 19.14 -21.73 -6.60
C ASN A 363 18.44 -21.48 -5.25
N GLY A 364 17.56 -20.48 -5.14
CA GLY A 364 16.89 -20.11 -3.89
C GLY A 364 17.80 -19.57 -2.79
N SER A 365 19.04 -19.16 -3.11
CA SER A 365 20.02 -18.64 -2.14
C SER A 365 19.76 -17.17 -1.70
N ASP A 366 18.55 -16.67 -1.94
CA ASP A 366 18.03 -15.34 -1.60
C ASP A 366 16.98 -15.35 -0.48
N GLY A 367 16.78 -16.50 0.17
CA GLY A 367 15.95 -16.64 1.35
C GLY A 367 14.44 -16.74 1.07
N PRO A 368 13.63 -17.05 2.10
CA PRO A 368 12.18 -17.17 1.98
C PRO A 368 11.48 -15.80 1.97
N LEU A 369 12.01 -14.82 2.71
CA LEU A 369 11.45 -13.48 2.83
C LEU A 369 12.32 -12.48 2.04
N ARG A 370 11.79 -11.99 0.91
CA ARG A 370 12.37 -10.86 0.18
C ARG A 370 11.60 -9.61 0.61
N LEU A 371 12.26 -8.66 1.26
CA LEU A 371 11.68 -7.46 1.88
C LEU A 371 12.26 -6.17 1.26
N SER A 372 11.57 -5.04 1.43
CA SER A 372 12.01 -3.70 1.00
C SER A 372 12.63 -3.66 -0.42
N PRO A 373 11.89 -4.06 -1.48
CA PRO A 373 12.41 -4.10 -2.84
C PRO A 373 12.49 -2.69 -3.48
N ALA A 374 13.62 -2.39 -4.10
CA ALA A 374 13.84 -1.18 -4.88
C ALA A 374 14.29 -1.56 -6.31
N TRP A 375 13.51 -1.15 -7.30
CA TRP A 375 13.73 -1.45 -8.72
C TRP A 375 14.49 -0.30 -9.41
N SER A 376 15.39 -0.66 -10.32
CA SER A 376 15.98 0.30 -11.27
C SER A 376 14.93 0.77 -12.28
N ALA A 377 15.02 2.02 -12.73
CA ALA A 377 14.04 2.63 -13.65
C ALA A 377 13.98 1.96 -15.05
N ASP A 378 15.03 1.21 -15.43
CA ASP A 378 15.04 0.41 -16.66
C ASP A 378 14.41 -0.99 -16.48
N GLY A 379 14.01 -1.35 -15.27
CA GLY A 379 13.44 -2.66 -14.90
C GLY A 379 14.40 -3.85 -15.03
N ARG A 380 15.70 -3.62 -15.26
CA ARG A 380 16.68 -4.70 -15.42
C ARG A 380 17.25 -5.18 -14.10
N ARG A 381 17.19 -4.38 -13.04
CA ARG A 381 17.77 -4.70 -11.71
C ARG A 381 16.80 -4.45 -10.57
N VAL A 382 16.94 -5.26 -9.51
CA VAL A 382 16.30 -5.07 -8.21
C VAL A 382 17.34 -5.19 -7.09
N LEU A 383 17.14 -4.40 -6.04
CA LEU A 383 17.80 -4.57 -4.76
C LEU A 383 16.75 -4.86 -3.70
N PHE A 384 16.99 -5.82 -2.80
CA PHE A 384 16.06 -6.16 -1.71
C PHE A 384 16.82 -6.70 -0.48
N GLN A 385 16.15 -6.70 0.67
CA GLN A 385 16.64 -7.38 1.87
C GLN A 385 16.12 -8.82 1.89
N SER A 386 17.03 -9.79 1.82
CA SER A 386 16.77 -11.17 2.24
C SER A 386 16.70 -11.23 3.76
N ALA A 387 15.64 -11.80 4.31
CA ALA A 387 15.50 -12.10 5.73
C ALA A 387 15.31 -13.62 5.93
N GLY A 388 16.41 -14.32 6.20
CA GLY A 388 16.42 -15.76 6.47
C GLY A 388 17.14 -16.08 7.79
N THR A 389 18.00 -17.10 7.76
CA THR A 389 18.94 -17.41 8.87
C THR A 389 20.02 -16.34 9.05
N ALA A 390 20.24 -15.52 8.02
CA ALA A 390 20.95 -14.25 8.07
C ALA A 390 20.11 -13.18 7.38
N ALA A 391 20.35 -11.91 7.72
CA ALA A 391 19.90 -10.77 6.93
C ALA A 391 20.99 -10.43 5.90
N GLU A 392 20.63 -10.37 4.62
CA GLU A 392 21.53 -9.93 3.54
C GLU A 392 20.82 -8.91 2.64
N ILE A 393 21.54 -7.91 2.16
CA ILE A 393 21.07 -7.09 1.03
C ILE A 393 21.58 -7.76 -0.25
N ILE A 394 20.67 -8.01 -1.20
CA ILE A 394 20.96 -8.67 -2.47
C ILE A 394 20.59 -7.73 -3.62
N MET A 395 21.51 -7.55 -4.57
CA MET A 395 21.24 -6.95 -5.88
C MET A 395 21.30 -8.03 -6.96
N MET A 396 20.28 -8.10 -7.80
CA MET A 396 20.21 -9.04 -8.92
C MET A 396 19.64 -8.40 -10.18
N GLY A 397 20.06 -8.93 -11.33
CA GLY A 397 19.36 -8.75 -12.60
C GLY A 397 18.01 -9.45 -12.56
N THR A 398 16.99 -8.87 -13.21
CA THR A 398 15.64 -9.45 -13.23
C THR A 398 15.55 -10.70 -14.12
N ASP A 399 16.61 -11.00 -14.88
CA ASP A 399 16.90 -12.28 -15.54
C ASP A 399 17.25 -13.43 -14.57
N GLY A 400 17.49 -13.13 -13.29
CA GLY A 400 17.89 -14.11 -12.26
C GLY A 400 19.37 -14.06 -11.90
N ILE A 401 20.20 -13.25 -12.57
CA ILE A 401 21.64 -13.22 -12.34
C ILE A 401 21.95 -12.40 -11.07
N LEU A 402 22.67 -13.01 -10.12
CA LEU A 402 23.20 -12.31 -8.96
C LEU A 402 24.25 -11.27 -9.41
N ILE A 403 24.06 -10.01 -9.04
CA ILE A 403 25.05 -8.94 -9.26
C ILE A 403 25.96 -8.81 -8.04
N GLY A 404 25.36 -8.78 -6.84
CA GLY A 404 26.12 -8.76 -5.59
C GLY A 404 25.25 -8.99 -4.36
N ARG A 405 25.89 -9.25 -3.22
CA ARG A 405 25.23 -9.35 -1.90
C ARG A 405 26.16 -8.84 -0.79
N THR A 406 25.58 -8.36 0.32
CA THR A 406 26.33 -8.05 1.55
C THR A 406 25.51 -8.35 2.80
N SER A 407 26.20 -8.77 3.85
CA SER A 407 25.69 -8.93 5.22
C SER A 407 26.29 -7.90 6.19
N GLU A 408 27.07 -6.93 5.70
CA GLU A 408 27.63 -5.83 6.50
C GLU A 408 26.56 -4.79 6.91
N LEU A 409 25.44 -4.78 6.19
CA LEU A 409 24.34 -3.84 6.36
C LEU A 409 23.12 -4.57 6.95
N ASN A 410 22.99 -4.47 8.27
CA ASN A 410 21.97 -5.12 9.07
C ASN A 410 20.89 -4.12 9.48
N PHE A 411 19.89 -3.94 8.62
CA PHE A 411 18.65 -3.25 8.96
C PHE A 411 17.69 -4.22 9.67
N ALA A 412 16.94 -3.73 10.66
CA ALA A 412 15.84 -4.51 11.23
C ALA A 412 14.77 -4.82 10.16
N ARG A 413 13.93 -5.82 10.42
CA ARG A 413 12.91 -6.31 9.45
C ARG A 413 12.01 -5.15 9.03
N PHE A 414 11.93 -4.87 7.72
CA PHE A 414 11.22 -3.73 7.11
C PHE A 414 11.85 -2.34 7.34
N SER A 415 12.90 -2.20 8.14
CA SER A 415 13.55 -0.91 8.45
C SER A 415 14.54 -0.43 7.38
N MET A 416 14.57 -1.04 6.20
CA MET A 416 15.42 -0.64 5.07
C MET A 416 14.60 0.11 4.02
N ALA A 417 15.10 1.27 3.59
CA ALA A 417 14.74 1.91 2.33
C ALA A 417 15.93 1.89 1.36
N ALA A 418 15.63 1.82 0.06
CA ALA A 418 16.62 2.05 -0.98
C ALA A 418 15.96 2.76 -2.16
N ALA A 419 16.72 3.64 -2.82
CA ALA A 419 16.27 4.36 -4.00
C ALA A 419 17.34 4.28 -5.09
N TRP A 420 16.90 4.01 -6.31
CA TRP A 420 17.74 4.11 -7.50
C TRP A 420 17.71 5.53 -8.06
N SER A 421 18.80 5.91 -8.72
CA SER A 421 18.81 7.06 -9.62
C SER A 421 18.01 6.74 -10.89
N PRO A 422 17.27 7.71 -11.47
CA PRO A 422 16.54 7.51 -12.73
C PRO A 422 17.40 7.05 -13.92
N ASP A 423 18.69 7.41 -13.96
CA ASP A 423 19.65 6.91 -14.96
C ASP A 423 20.08 5.44 -14.74
N GLY A 424 19.75 4.87 -13.58
CA GLY A 424 20.08 3.50 -13.19
C GLY A 424 21.56 3.27 -12.84
N THR A 425 22.38 4.31 -12.65
CA THR A 425 23.83 4.19 -12.37
C THR A 425 24.17 4.19 -10.87
N ARG A 426 23.23 4.56 -10.01
CA ARG A 426 23.41 4.61 -8.54
C ARG A 426 22.21 4.01 -7.81
N VAL A 427 22.49 3.39 -6.66
CA VAL A 427 21.48 3.08 -5.63
C VAL A 427 21.96 3.56 -4.26
N ALA A 428 21.10 4.27 -3.55
CA ALA A 428 21.32 4.73 -2.18
C ALA A 428 20.53 3.83 -1.22
N ILE A 429 21.11 3.49 -0.07
CA ILE A 429 20.49 2.59 0.92
C ILE A 429 20.50 3.26 2.29
N GLY A 430 19.35 3.34 2.94
CA GLY A 430 19.18 4.00 4.23
C GLY A 430 18.10 3.34 5.08
N GLY A 431 17.84 3.94 6.24
CA GLY A 431 16.74 3.55 7.11
C GLY A 431 15.38 4.11 6.70
N VAL A 432 14.36 3.79 7.49
CA VAL A 432 13.05 4.47 7.54
C VAL A 432 12.70 4.82 8.99
N GLU A 433 11.69 5.66 9.21
CA GLU A 433 11.09 5.93 10.54
C GLU A 433 12.12 6.34 11.63
N GLY A 434 13.15 7.09 11.25
CA GLY A 434 14.24 7.50 12.14
C GLY A 434 15.22 6.39 12.55
N GLN A 435 15.01 5.15 12.11
CA GLN A 435 15.96 4.04 12.31
C GLN A 435 17.09 4.12 11.28
N CYS A 436 18.00 5.08 11.46
CA CYS A 436 19.13 5.33 10.55
C CYS A 436 20.46 4.79 11.16
N PRO A 437 20.74 3.46 11.12
CA PRO A 437 21.91 2.86 11.76
C PRO A 437 23.25 3.18 11.08
N TYR A 438 23.24 3.70 9.86
CA TYR A 438 24.42 3.96 9.04
C TYR A 438 24.41 5.39 8.49
N GLY A 439 25.62 5.92 8.20
CA GLY A 439 25.85 7.12 7.38
C GLY A 439 25.30 6.99 5.96
N ILE A 440 25.67 7.91 5.06
CA ILE A 440 25.39 7.72 3.64
C ILE A 440 25.98 6.40 3.15
N ILE A 441 25.18 5.64 2.40
CA ILE A 441 25.59 4.46 1.64
C ILE A 441 25.09 4.66 0.21
N VAL A 442 26.01 4.72 -0.75
CA VAL A 442 25.72 4.71 -2.19
C VAL A 442 26.56 3.64 -2.87
N TYR A 443 25.91 2.83 -3.70
CA TYR A 443 26.54 1.86 -4.59
C TYR A 443 26.37 2.28 -6.05
N ASN A 444 27.22 1.73 -6.92
CA ASN A 444 26.98 1.76 -8.36
C ASN A 444 26.08 0.59 -8.79
N GLU A 445 25.80 0.54 -10.09
CA GLU A 445 24.92 -0.41 -10.74
C GLU A 445 25.49 -1.83 -10.90
N ALA A 446 26.74 -2.04 -10.46
CA ALA A 446 27.45 -3.32 -10.32
C ALA A 446 27.58 -3.76 -8.84
N PHE A 447 26.92 -3.06 -7.91
CA PHE A 447 26.99 -3.27 -6.46
C PHE A 447 28.38 -3.03 -5.82
N GLU A 448 29.20 -2.18 -6.44
CA GLU A 448 30.43 -1.67 -5.85
C GLU A 448 30.16 -0.42 -5.00
N SER A 449 30.83 -0.29 -3.85
CA SER A 449 30.62 0.81 -2.90
C SER A 449 31.21 2.14 -3.41
N VAL A 450 30.37 3.04 -3.91
CA VAL A 450 30.73 4.41 -4.31
C VAL A 450 30.99 5.31 -3.09
N ARG A 451 30.17 5.17 -2.05
CA ARG A 451 30.26 5.98 -0.82
C ARG A 451 29.74 5.20 0.38
N ARG A 452 30.45 5.26 1.50
CA ARG A 452 30.02 4.74 2.81
C ARG A 452 30.48 5.67 3.94
N GLY A 453 29.69 5.75 5.00
CA GLY A 453 30.10 6.29 6.31
C GLY A 453 29.75 7.76 6.55
N THR A 454 30.40 8.35 7.56
CA THR A 454 30.14 9.70 8.07
C THR A 454 31.44 10.53 8.11
N PRO A 455 31.38 11.88 8.01
CA PRO A 455 30.22 12.68 7.63
C PRO A 455 29.84 12.48 6.14
N PRO A 456 28.59 12.78 5.74
CA PRO A 456 27.50 13.42 6.49
C PRO A 456 26.78 12.49 7.50
N PRO A 457 25.73 12.96 8.23
CA PRO A 457 24.91 12.16 9.16
C PRO A 457 24.35 10.82 8.65
N SER A 458 23.73 10.09 9.58
CA SER A 458 23.00 8.87 9.28
C SER A 458 21.84 9.10 8.33
N MET A 459 21.65 8.20 7.36
CA MET A 459 20.71 8.38 6.24
C MET A 459 19.44 7.54 6.40
N CYS A 460 18.28 8.19 6.33
CA CYS A 460 16.96 7.58 6.16
C CYS A 460 16.24 8.17 4.94
N ASN A 461 15.26 7.44 4.42
CA ASN A 461 14.39 7.89 3.32
C ASN A 461 15.15 8.49 2.11
N PRO A 462 16.18 7.81 1.56
CA PRO A 462 16.94 8.36 0.43
C PRO A 462 16.06 8.45 -0.82
N ALA A 463 16.18 9.55 -1.58
CA ALA A 463 15.56 9.70 -2.90
C ALA A 463 16.46 10.49 -3.86
N PHE A 464 16.66 9.97 -5.06
CA PHE A 464 17.35 10.70 -6.13
C PHE A 464 16.40 11.66 -6.84
N SER A 465 16.95 12.78 -7.32
CA SER A 465 16.26 13.73 -8.17
C SER A 465 15.91 13.13 -9.55
N PRO A 466 14.83 13.60 -10.22
CA PRO A 466 14.47 13.18 -11.58
C PRO A 466 15.60 13.29 -12.62
N ASP A 467 16.51 14.26 -12.46
CA ASP A 467 17.68 14.47 -13.33
C ASP A 467 18.89 13.56 -13.01
N SER A 468 18.81 12.74 -11.96
CA SER A 468 19.90 11.89 -11.43
C SER A 468 21.16 12.64 -10.94
N LEU A 469 21.12 13.95 -10.74
CA LEU A 469 22.28 14.75 -10.29
C LEU A 469 22.41 14.81 -8.75
N TRP A 470 21.30 14.70 -8.03
CA TRP A 470 21.21 14.93 -6.59
C TRP A 470 20.59 13.75 -5.82
N LEU A 471 20.96 13.64 -4.56
CA LEU A 471 20.43 12.68 -3.59
C LEU A 471 19.94 13.44 -2.36
N ALA A 472 18.62 13.49 -2.15
CA ALA A 472 18.00 14.01 -0.94
C ALA A 472 17.72 12.89 0.07
N PHE A 473 17.75 13.21 1.36
CA PHE A 473 17.48 12.24 2.43
C PHE A 473 17.10 12.91 3.75
N SER A 474 16.37 12.19 4.60
CA SER A 474 16.20 12.51 6.02
C SER A 474 17.46 12.14 6.78
N GLY A 475 18.06 13.08 7.51
CA GLY A 475 19.32 12.87 8.25
C GLY A 475 19.20 13.13 9.75
N LEU A 476 19.80 12.25 10.55
CA LEU A 476 19.87 12.38 12.02
C LEU A 476 21.27 12.74 12.51
N ILE A 477 21.39 13.79 13.33
CA ILE A 477 22.60 14.10 14.12
C ILE A 477 22.32 13.89 15.61
N SER A 478 22.59 12.68 16.10
CA SER A 478 22.41 12.29 17.51
C SER A 478 23.32 13.02 18.51
N THR A 479 24.33 13.74 18.03
CA THR A 479 25.31 14.46 18.86
C THR A 479 25.03 15.96 19.04
N VAL A 480 23.96 16.49 18.43
CA VAL A 480 23.56 17.91 18.54
C VAL A 480 22.26 18.02 19.32
N ASP A 481 21.16 17.52 18.76
CA ASP A 481 19.83 17.55 19.36
C ASP A 481 19.00 16.28 19.09
N GLY A 482 19.47 15.39 18.20
CA GLY A 482 18.74 14.17 17.81
C GLY A 482 17.61 14.42 16.80
N ARG A 483 17.52 15.62 16.22
CA ARG A 483 16.46 16.00 15.28
C ARG A 483 16.67 15.41 13.88
N VAL A 484 15.57 15.13 13.19
CA VAL A 484 15.55 14.87 11.74
C VAL A 484 15.62 16.20 10.98
N ASP A 485 16.63 16.34 10.13
CA ASP A 485 16.76 17.44 9.16
C ASP A 485 16.77 16.89 7.73
N ILE A 486 16.46 17.73 6.74
CA ILE A 486 16.56 17.36 5.33
C ILE A 486 17.94 17.74 4.78
N TYR A 487 18.59 16.78 4.14
CA TYR A 487 19.89 16.94 3.53
C TYR A 487 19.82 16.69 2.04
N VAL A 488 20.70 17.36 1.29
CA VAL A 488 20.97 17.04 -0.12
C VAL A 488 22.46 16.86 -0.35
N ALA A 489 22.82 15.88 -1.18
CA ALA A 489 24.16 15.58 -1.65
C ALA A 489 24.18 15.46 -3.18
N ASN A 490 25.36 15.44 -3.79
CA ASN A 490 25.47 14.98 -5.18
C ASN A 490 25.13 13.49 -5.30
N ASN A 491 24.90 12.99 -6.52
CA ASN A 491 24.49 11.60 -6.78
C ASN A 491 25.47 10.50 -6.31
N ASN A 492 26.71 10.85 -5.94
CA ASN A 492 27.67 9.94 -5.31
C ASN A 492 27.65 10.02 -3.78
N GLY A 493 26.65 10.68 -3.17
CA GLY A 493 26.56 10.91 -1.73
C GLY A 493 27.65 11.84 -1.19
N GLY A 494 28.24 12.68 -2.03
CA GLY A 494 29.30 13.62 -1.69
C GLY A 494 28.79 15.04 -1.43
N GLY A 495 29.49 15.76 -0.56
CA GLY A 495 29.30 17.21 -0.37
C GLY A 495 27.96 17.61 0.26
N ALA A 496 27.38 16.78 1.13
CA ALA A 496 26.02 17.01 1.59
C ALA A 496 25.83 18.27 2.46
N VAL A 497 24.72 18.98 2.23
CA VAL A 497 24.30 20.21 2.90
C VAL A 497 22.96 19.99 3.61
N ASN A 498 22.76 20.63 4.77
CA ASN A 498 21.51 20.62 5.52
C ASN A 498 20.64 21.81 5.08
N LEU A 499 19.40 21.56 4.65
CA LEU A 499 18.46 22.56 4.11
C LEU A 499 17.48 23.13 5.15
N THR A 500 17.45 22.54 6.35
CA THR A 500 16.44 22.82 7.41
C THR A 500 17.06 23.14 8.79
N SER A 501 18.39 23.25 8.87
CA SER A 501 19.15 23.51 10.10
C SER A 501 18.65 24.69 10.94
N ASP A 502 18.10 25.72 10.30
CA ASP A 502 17.57 26.95 10.90
C ASP A 502 16.06 26.91 11.17
N LEU A 503 15.29 26.04 10.50
CA LEU A 503 13.89 25.73 10.85
C LEU A 503 13.80 25.14 12.26
N ARG A 504 12.59 25.07 12.83
CA ARG A 504 12.33 24.45 14.14
C ARG A 504 11.08 23.57 14.06
N GLY A 505 10.77 22.83 15.13
CA GLY A 505 9.69 21.83 15.11
C GLY A 505 10.15 20.50 14.51
N GLN A 506 9.19 19.73 13.99
CA GLN A 506 9.43 18.44 13.32
C GLN A 506 9.52 18.66 11.80
N THR A 507 10.36 17.90 11.11
CA THR A 507 10.60 18.06 9.67
C THR A 507 10.55 16.70 8.98
N ASP A 508 9.62 16.55 8.04
CA ASP A 508 9.32 15.29 7.36
C ASP A 508 9.52 15.42 5.84
N PHE A 509 10.31 14.51 5.28
CA PHE A 509 10.64 14.51 3.85
C PHE A 509 9.45 14.00 3.03
N VAL A 510 8.99 14.78 2.04
CA VAL A 510 7.89 14.38 1.16
C VAL A 510 8.42 13.80 -0.15
N GLY A 511 9.42 14.43 -0.78
CA GLY A 511 10.05 13.89 -1.98
C GLY A 511 10.66 14.96 -2.89
N TRP A 512 10.80 14.60 -4.18
CA TRP A 512 11.19 15.53 -5.25
C TRP A 512 9.97 15.94 -6.08
N VAL A 513 9.95 17.18 -6.54
CA VAL A 513 8.87 17.77 -7.35
C VAL A 513 9.48 18.63 -8.48
N GLY A 514 8.82 18.68 -9.63
CA GLY A 514 9.37 19.36 -10.82
C GLY A 514 10.50 18.57 -11.50
N GLY A 515 11.08 19.16 -12.55
CA GLY A 515 12.06 18.51 -13.44
C GLY A 515 11.45 17.64 -14.54
#